data_AF-A0A7S0H592-F1
#
_entry.id   AF-A0A7S0H592-F1
#
_cell.length_a   1.000
_cell.length_b   1.000
_cell.length_c   1.000
_cell.angle_alpha   90.00
_cell.angle_beta   90.00
_cell.angle_gamma   90.00
#
_symmetry.space_group_name_H-M   'P 1'
#
loop_
_entity.id
_entity.type
_entity.pdbx_description
1 polymer ?
#
loop_
_entity_poly.entity_id
_entity_poly.type
_entity_poly.pdbx_seq_one_letter_code
_entity_poly.pdbx_strand_id
1 'polypeptide(L)'
;SNMLSALENVLREIYIPMIESQTADHTSVAEPRTRTSDEKNQKAAGEGVRIRSSNGGGVATGDEEAGGATEMRIKLKQFSTHVTHVMQKVSGNVKLPVPDIIIESSDVKKAATDVKIIAKLKPVLDDWINLIIDVLDNEQNKSRPVQTPMGEINFWKDGNATLSGLYEQITMPKIRNFVKVLELAEVVAIDSFKKQLGKLMKRYVEAKDN
;
A
#
# COMPACT_ATOMS: atom_id res chain seq x y z
N SER A 1 18.79 -7.05 20.01
CA SER A 1 17.64 -6.25 19.53
C SER A 1 18.11 -5.50 18.30
N ASN A 2 17.51 -5.76 17.14
CA ASN A 2 17.96 -5.21 15.86
C ASN A 2 17.45 -3.76 15.73
N MET A 3 18.32 -2.79 15.46
CA MET A 3 18.00 -1.35 15.45
C MET A 3 16.85 -1.01 14.49
N LEU A 4 16.75 -1.76 13.39
CA LEU A 4 15.66 -1.68 12.41
C LEU A 4 14.30 -2.12 12.98
N SER A 5 14.26 -3.18 13.79
CA SER A 5 13.02 -3.64 14.43
C SER A 5 12.54 -2.67 15.51
N ALA A 6 13.48 -2.05 16.24
CA ALA A 6 13.16 -0.99 17.18
C ALA A 6 12.55 0.24 16.46
N LEU A 7 13.11 0.61 15.31
CA LEU A 7 12.59 1.72 14.51
C LEU A 7 11.20 1.41 13.91
N GLU A 8 10.98 0.20 13.39
CA GLU A 8 9.65 -0.19 12.89
C GLU A 8 8.60 -0.13 14.01
N ASN A 9 8.91 -0.69 15.18
CA ASN A 9 7.98 -0.69 16.31
C ASN A 9 7.65 0.73 16.78
N VAL A 10 8.65 1.62 16.88
CA VAL A 10 8.40 3.02 17.26
C VAL A 10 7.54 3.75 16.23
N LEU A 11 7.77 3.50 14.93
CA LEU A 11 6.97 4.11 13.87
C LEU A 11 5.52 3.62 13.86
N ARG A 12 5.31 2.31 13.98
CA ARG A 12 3.97 1.69 13.92
C ARG A 12 3.14 1.90 15.19
N GLU A 13 3.75 1.74 16.36
CA GLU A 13 3.02 1.71 17.64
C GLU A 13 2.86 3.10 18.27
N ILE A 14 3.78 4.03 17.98
CA ILE A 14 3.80 5.34 18.64
C ILE A 14 3.48 6.45 17.64
N TYR A 15 4.24 6.54 16.55
CA TYR A 15 4.20 7.72 15.68
C TYR A 15 2.97 7.76 14.77
N ILE A 16 2.60 6.65 14.13
CA ILE A 16 1.40 6.61 13.27
C ILE A 16 0.12 6.88 14.08
N PRO A 17 -0.14 6.21 15.22
CA PRO A 17 -1.33 6.47 16.02
C PRO A 17 -1.38 7.88 16.62
N MET A 18 -0.23 8.44 17.03
CA MET A 18 -0.15 9.80 17.56
C MET A 18 -0.51 10.87 16.50
N ILE A 19 -0.07 10.67 15.25
CA ILE A 19 -0.43 11.56 14.15
C ILE A 19 -1.90 11.40 13.77
N GLU A 20 -2.44 10.18 13.85
CA GLU A 20 -3.86 9.93 13.64
C GLU A 20 -4.73 10.60 14.71
N SER A 21 -4.31 10.56 15.99
CA SER A 21 -5.02 11.21 17.09
C SER A 21 -4.95 12.75 17.04
N GLN A 22 -3.79 13.35 16.73
CA GLN A 22 -3.65 14.81 16.62
C GLN A 22 -4.50 15.41 15.49
N THR A 23 -4.75 14.67 14.41
CA THR A 23 -5.61 15.16 13.32
C THR A 23 -7.10 14.89 13.53
N ALA A 24 -7.46 13.95 14.40
CA ALA A 24 -8.84 13.72 14.78
C ALA A 24 -9.40 14.89 15.63
N ASP A 25 -8.56 15.51 16.46
CA ASP A 25 -8.96 16.65 17.31
C ASP A 25 -9.23 17.95 16.52
N HIS A 26 -8.64 18.14 15.34
CA HIS A 26 -8.88 19.32 14.50
C HIS A 26 -10.04 19.18 13.51
N THR A 27 -10.72 18.02 13.46
CA THR A 27 -11.89 17.80 12.58
C THR A 27 -13.21 17.69 13.35
N SER A 28 -13.23 18.12 14.61
CA SER A 28 -14.45 18.20 15.40
C SER A 28 -15.09 19.59 15.29
N VAL A 29 -16.38 19.59 14.96
CA VAL A 29 -17.34 20.71 14.93
C VAL A 29 -17.56 21.36 13.55
N ALA A 30 -18.37 20.69 12.74
CA ALA A 30 -19.47 21.34 12.02
C ALA A 30 -20.62 20.35 11.83
N GLU A 31 -21.35 20.05 12.91
CA GLU A 31 -22.70 19.49 12.80
C GLU A 31 -23.76 20.62 12.72
N PRO A 32 -24.88 20.37 12.02
CA PRO A 32 -25.75 21.41 11.49
C PRO A 32 -26.77 21.88 12.52
N ARG A 33 -26.86 23.19 12.74
CA ARG A 33 -27.94 23.77 13.54
C ARG A 33 -29.23 23.85 12.72
N THR A 34 -30.13 22.93 12.98
CA THR A 34 -31.57 23.12 12.75
C THR A 34 -32.10 24.14 13.77
N ARG A 35 -32.73 25.21 13.28
CA ARG A 35 -33.73 25.97 14.04
C ARG A 35 -34.82 26.45 13.09
N THR A 36 -36.00 25.88 13.27
CA THR A 36 -37.29 26.34 12.79
C THR A 36 -37.70 27.61 13.53
N SER A 37 -38.28 28.58 12.83
CA SER A 37 -39.42 29.42 13.21
C SER A 37 -39.58 30.56 12.20
N ASP A 38 -40.77 30.64 11.64
CA ASP A 38 -41.31 31.65 10.74
C ASP A 38 -41.19 33.09 11.25
N GLU A 39 -40.97 34.05 10.34
CA GLU A 39 -41.79 35.27 10.29
C GLU A 39 -41.65 36.04 8.96
N LYS A 40 -42.81 36.33 8.35
CA LYS A 40 -43.04 37.29 7.26
C LYS A 40 -42.47 38.68 7.62
N ASN A 41 -41.98 39.45 6.64
CA ASN A 41 -42.79 40.47 5.95
C ASN A 41 -41.99 41.42 5.00
N GLN A 42 -42.53 41.56 3.78
CA GLN A 42 -42.62 42.73 2.87
C GLN A 42 -41.41 43.55 2.34
N LYS A 43 -41.24 43.43 1.01
CA LYS A 43 -41.18 44.46 -0.08
C LYS A 43 -40.73 45.90 0.23
N ALA A 44 -39.76 46.38 -0.54
CA ALA A 44 -39.86 47.63 -1.33
C ALA A 44 -38.85 47.63 -2.49
N ALA A 45 -39.28 48.18 -3.63
CA ALA A 45 -38.53 48.32 -4.87
C ALA A 45 -37.64 49.57 -4.87
N GLY A 46 -36.56 49.56 -5.65
CA GLY A 46 -35.75 50.74 -5.94
C GLY A 46 -34.53 50.40 -6.80
N GLU A 47 -34.59 50.78 -8.07
CA GLU A 47 -33.56 50.66 -9.10
C GLU A 47 -32.28 51.44 -8.75
N GLY A 48 -31.13 50.95 -9.21
CA GLY A 48 -29.86 51.68 -9.13
C GLY A 48 -28.65 50.86 -9.57
N VAL A 49 -28.44 50.74 -10.88
CA VAL A 49 -27.19 50.22 -11.47
C VAL A 49 -26.06 51.23 -11.27
N ARG A 50 -24.91 50.80 -10.72
CA ARG A 50 -23.58 51.34 -11.07
C ARG A 50 -22.46 50.34 -10.74
N ILE A 51 -21.83 49.87 -11.81
CA ILE A 51 -20.55 49.15 -11.88
C ILE A 51 -19.41 50.06 -11.38
N ARG A 52 -18.44 49.55 -10.59
CA ARG A 52 -16.98 49.54 -10.91
C ARG A 52 -16.10 49.02 -9.76
N SER A 53 -15.48 47.88 -10.04
CA SER A 53 -14.08 47.45 -9.81
C SER A 53 -13.16 48.29 -8.89
N SER A 54 -12.61 47.65 -7.86
CA SER A 54 -11.19 47.22 -7.76
C SER A 54 -10.58 47.39 -6.35
N ASN A 55 -9.79 46.38 -5.97
CA ASN A 55 -8.74 46.36 -4.95
C ASN A 55 -9.12 46.59 -3.48
N GLY A 56 -9.29 45.48 -2.76
CA GLY A 56 -9.03 45.37 -1.32
C GLY A 56 -8.25 44.09 -1.06
N GLY A 57 -6.96 44.23 -0.73
CA GLY A 57 -6.10 43.12 -0.34
C GLY A 57 -6.62 42.46 0.94
N GLY A 58 -6.95 41.18 0.84
CA GLY A 58 -7.25 40.31 1.96
C GLY A 58 -6.12 39.29 2.11
N VAL A 59 -5.31 39.45 3.14
CA VAL A 59 -4.40 38.44 3.65
C VAL A 59 -5.23 37.21 4.03
N ALA A 60 -5.02 36.10 3.32
CA ALA A 60 -5.56 34.79 3.66
C ALA A 60 -4.38 33.82 3.83
N THR A 61 -3.73 33.90 5.00
CA THR A 61 -2.89 32.82 5.52
C THR A 61 -3.79 31.94 6.38
N GLY A 62 -4.22 30.80 5.84
CA GLY A 62 -5.13 29.90 6.55
C GLY A 62 -5.29 28.47 6.02
N ASP A 63 -4.61 28.08 4.93
CA ASP A 63 -4.82 26.76 4.29
C ASP A 63 -3.55 25.88 4.17
N GLU A 64 -2.38 26.31 4.64
CA GLU A 64 -1.13 25.55 4.45
C GLU A 64 -0.91 24.42 5.49
N GLU A 65 -1.56 24.49 6.66
CA GLU A 65 -1.24 23.60 7.79
C GLU A 65 -1.88 22.19 7.67
N ALA A 66 -3.07 22.09 7.06
CA ALA A 66 -3.74 20.81 6.81
C ALA A 66 -3.12 20.03 5.62
N GLY A 67 -2.60 20.74 4.62
CA GLY A 67 -1.88 20.14 3.48
C GLY A 67 -0.56 19.51 3.91
N GLY A 68 0.20 20.21 4.76
CA GLY A 68 1.49 19.71 5.26
C GLY A 68 1.35 18.44 6.12
N ALA A 69 0.36 18.40 7.02
CA ALA A 69 0.12 17.23 7.88
C ALA A 69 -0.33 15.99 7.08
N THR A 70 -1.14 16.18 6.04
CA THR A 70 -1.58 15.10 5.17
C THR A 70 -0.44 14.59 4.27
N GLU A 71 0.40 15.48 3.73
CA GLU A 71 1.58 15.10 2.94
C GLU A 71 2.63 14.38 3.80
N MET A 72 2.91 14.88 5.01
CA MET A 72 3.81 14.24 5.96
C MET A 72 3.33 12.82 6.30
N ARG A 73 2.02 12.63 6.49
CA ARG A 73 1.44 11.30 6.74
C ARG A 73 1.69 10.34 5.57
N ILE A 74 1.48 10.80 4.34
CA ILE A 74 1.72 9.98 3.15
C ILE A 74 3.20 9.57 3.08
N LYS A 75 4.11 10.54 3.28
CA LYS A 75 5.56 10.27 3.30
C LYS A 75 5.97 9.34 4.44
N LEU A 76 5.35 9.43 5.61
CA LEU A 76 5.65 8.54 6.74
C LEU A 76 5.13 7.12 6.51
N LYS A 77 3.94 6.97 5.91
CA LYS A 77 3.43 5.66 5.48
C LYS A 77 4.35 5.03 4.43
N GLN A 78 4.77 5.81 3.43
CA GLN A 78 5.75 5.37 2.44
C GLN A 78 7.08 4.98 3.11
N PHE A 79 7.59 5.79 4.03
CA PHE A 79 8.83 5.48 4.75
C PHE A 79 8.73 4.20 5.57
N SER A 80 7.63 3.99 6.30
CA SER A 80 7.38 2.75 7.04
C SER A 80 7.37 1.53 6.12
N THR A 81 6.78 1.66 4.93
CA THR A 81 6.83 0.61 3.90
C THR A 81 8.27 0.35 3.45
N HIS A 82 9.07 1.40 3.20
CA HIS A 82 10.48 1.25 2.85
C HIS A 82 11.30 0.57 3.97
N VAL A 83 11.12 0.96 5.24
CA VAL A 83 11.80 0.33 6.39
C VAL A 83 11.42 -1.14 6.51
N THR A 84 10.13 -1.46 6.35
CA THR A 84 9.64 -2.85 6.36
C THR A 84 10.31 -3.65 5.24
N HIS A 85 10.36 -3.08 4.03
CA HIS A 85 10.99 -3.71 2.87
C HIS A 85 12.49 -3.95 3.09
N VAL A 86 13.22 -2.96 3.63
CA VAL A 86 14.65 -3.11 3.97
C VAL A 86 14.84 -4.17 5.06
N MET A 87 13.98 -4.22 6.08
CA MET A 87 14.11 -5.22 7.14
C MET A 87 13.85 -6.63 6.65
N GLN A 88 12.88 -6.83 5.77
CA GLN A 88 12.64 -8.11 5.09
C GLN A 88 13.83 -8.49 4.20
N LYS A 89 14.41 -7.53 3.48
CA LYS A 89 15.60 -7.69 2.64
C LYS A 89 16.82 -8.14 3.45
N VAL A 90 17.00 -7.61 4.67
CA VAL A 90 18.12 -7.94 5.56
C VAL A 90 17.91 -9.27 6.30
N SER A 91 16.65 -9.66 6.54
CA SER A 91 16.32 -10.84 7.36
C SER A 91 16.03 -12.11 6.53
N GLY A 92 16.07 -12.03 5.20
CA GLY A 92 15.73 -13.15 4.29
C GLY A 92 14.25 -13.55 4.30
N ASN A 93 13.40 -12.86 5.06
CA ASN A 93 11.98 -13.18 5.21
C ASN A 93 11.14 -12.24 4.36
N VAL A 94 11.09 -12.50 3.06
CA VAL A 94 10.27 -11.74 2.11
C VAL A 94 8.80 -11.99 2.41
N LYS A 95 8.02 -10.94 2.70
CA LYS A 95 6.57 -11.07 2.92
C LYS A 95 5.79 -10.53 1.73
N LEU A 96 4.87 -11.34 1.25
CA LEU A 96 3.90 -10.93 0.26
C LEU A 96 2.87 -9.98 0.91
N PRO A 97 2.69 -8.74 0.41
CA PRO A 97 1.66 -7.85 0.95
C PRO A 97 0.27 -8.43 0.66
N VAL A 98 -0.53 -8.70 1.69
CA VAL A 98 -1.87 -9.27 1.53
C VAL A 98 -2.92 -8.26 1.98
N PRO A 99 -3.87 -7.87 1.11
CA PRO A 99 -4.93 -6.96 1.50
C PRO A 99 -5.89 -7.61 2.50
N ASP A 100 -6.42 -6.80 3.40
CA ASP A 100 -7.43 -7.21 4.37
C ASP A 100 -8.83 -7.26 3.71
N ILE A 101 -8.94 -8.20 2.78
CA ILE A 101 -10.17 -8.54 2.06
C ILE A 101 -10.32 -10.04 2.17
N ILE A 102 -11.54 -10.52 2.41
CA ILE A 102 -11.86 -11.94 2.43
C ILE A 102 -12.70 -12.24 1.20
N ILE A 103 -12.21 -13.15 0.36
CA ILE A 103 -12.91 -13.64 -0.82
C ILE A 103 -12.91 -15.16 -0.74
N GLU A 104 -14.07 -15.70 -0.39
CA GLU A 104 -14.30 -17.13 -0.39
C GLU A 104 -14.33 -17.68 -1.81
N SER A 105 -14.03 -18.96 -1.96
CA SER A 105 -13.97 -19.62 -3.27
C SER A 105 -15.31 -19.56 -4.02
N SER A 106 -16.43 -19.53 -3.30
CA SER A 106 -17.79 -19.37 -3.84
C SER A 106 -18.05 -17.98 -4.44
N ASP A 107 -17.38 -16.94 -3.93
CA ASP A 107 -17.70 -15.55 -4.25
C ASP A 107 -16.78 -14.95 -5.32
N VAL A 108 -15.79 -15.69 -5.80
CA VAL A 108 -14.81 -15.24 -6.80
C VAL A 108 -15.48 -14.61 -8.04
N LYS A 109 -16.54 -15.22 -8.57
CA LYS A 109 -17.26 -14.67 -9.74
C LYS A 109 -17.98 -13.36 -9.44
N LYS A 110 -18.56 -13.23 -8.26
CA LYS A 110 -19.24 -12.01 -7.80
C LYS A 110 -18.22 -10.90 -7.54
N ALA A 111 -17.09 -11.24 -6.93
CA ALA A 111 -16.01 -10.30 -6.68
C ALA A 111 -15.36 -9.79 -7.98
N ALA A 112 -15.33 -10.61 -9.04
CA ALA A 112 -14.82 -10.23 -10.36
C ALA A 112 -15.70 -9.22 -11.11
N THR A 113 -16.92 -8.95 -10.67
CA THR A 113 -17.78 -7.89 -11.22
C THR A 113 -17.81 -6.64 -10.32
N ASP A 114 -17.22 -6.71 -9.13
CA ASP A 114 -17.16 -5.59 -8.20
C ASP A 114 -15.92 -4.71 -8.47
N VAL A 115 -16.18 -3.55 -9.08
CA VAL A 115 -15.17 -2.54 -9.41
C VAL A 115 -14.37 -2.10 -8.18
N LYS A 116 -14.96 -2.05 -6.99
CA LYS A 116 -14.27 -1.63 -5.76
C LYS A 116 -13.27 -2.69 -5.30
N ILE A 117 -13.62 -3.97 -5.42
CA ILE A 117 -12.70 -5.07 -5.10
C ILE A 117 -11.54 -5.08 -6.08
N ILE A 118 -11.83 -4.99 -7.38
CA ILE A 118 -10.80 -4.94 -8.43
C ILE A 118 -9.85 -3.75 -8.22
N ALA A 119 -10.39 -2.56 -7.91
CA ALA A 119 -9.60 -1.36 -7.66
C ALA A 119 -8.64 -1.51 -6.46
N LYS A 120 -9.02 -2.29 -5.45
CA LYS A 120 -8.14 -2.61 -4.30
C LYS A 120 -7.09 -3.68 -4.63
N LEU A 121 -7.44 -4.65 -5.48
CA LEU A 121 -6.56 -5.77 -5.82
C LEU A 121 -5.51 -5.40 -6.90
N LYS A 122 -5.81 -4.47 -7.81
CA LYS A 122 -4.87 -4.02 -8.85
C LYS A 122 -3.52 -3.52 -8.32
N PRO A 123 -3.45 -2.52 -7.42
CA PRO A 123 -2.16 -2.04 -6.91
C PRO A 123 -1.39 -3.13 -6.17
N VAL A 124 -2.10 -4.01 -5.46
CA VAL A 124 -1.50 -5.16 -4.77
C VAL A 124 -0.88 -6.14 -5.79
N LEU A 125 -1.52 -6.37 -6.93
CA LEU A 125 -0.97 -7.21 -8.00
C LEU A 125 0.34 -6.61 -8.54
N ASP A 126 0.37 -5.30 -8.74
CA ASP A 126 1.58 -4.60 -9.20
C ASP A 126 2.71 -4.72 -8.15
N ASP A 127 2.39 -4.57 -6.87
CA ASP A 127 3.34 -4.79 -5.77
C ASP A 127 3.90 -6.21 -5.76
N TRP A 128 3.06 -7.22 -6.03
CA TRP A 128 3.52 -8.61 -6.13
C TRP A 128 4.44 -8.84 -7.33
N ILE A 129 4.13 -8.25 -8.48
CA ILE A 129 4.97 -8.32 -9.67
C ILE A 129 6.36 -7.75 -9.36
N ASN A 130 6.41 -6.56 -8.78
CA ASN A 130 7.66 -5.90 -8.43
C ASN A 130 8.44 -6.70 -7.38
N LEU A 131 7.76 -7.21 -6.36
CA LEU A 131 8.39 -8.05 -5.34
C LEU A 131 9.05 -9.30 -5.94
N ILE A 132 8.37 -9.99 -6.87
CA ILE A 132 8.93 -11.17 -7.53
C ILE A 132 10.15 -10.78 -8.37
N ILE A 133 10.09 -9.67 -9.11
CA ILE A 133 11.22 -9.16 -9.90
C ILE A 133 12.41 -8.88 -8.97
N ASP A 134 12.20 -8.13 -7.90
CA ASP A 134 13.25 -7.77 -6.94
C ASP A 134 13.90 -9.01 -6.32
N VAL A 135 13.11 -10.02 -5.96
CA VAL A 135 13.63 -11.27 -5.38
C VAL A 135 14.45 -12.05 -6.40
N LEU A 136 13.96 -12.15 -7.64
CA LEU A 136 14.70 -12.80 -8.73
C LEU A 136 16.03 -12.10 -9.03
N ASP A 137 16.02 -10.77 -9.07
CA ASP A 137 17.21 -9.96 -9.34
C ASP A 137 18.20 -10.03 -8.17
N ASN A 138 17.73 -10.00 -6.92
CA ASN A 138 18.59 -10.14 -5.75
C ASN A 138 19.26 -11.53 -5.68
N GLU A 139 18.51 -12.60 -5.99
CA GLU A 139 19.08 -13.95 -6.04
C GLU A 139 20.08 -14.10 -7.19
N GLN A 140 19.84 -13.46 -8.34
CA GLN A 140 20.75 -13.49 -9.47
C GLN A 140 22.04 -12.68 -9.23
N ASN A 141 21.96 -11.56 -8.52
CA ASN A 141 23.09 -10.65 -8.28
C ASN A 141 23.85 -10.92 -6.97
N LYS A 142 23.41 -11.89 -6.16
CA LYS A 142 24.05 -12.28 -4.91
C LYS A 142 25.45 -12.85 -5.20
N SER A 143 26.49 -12.13 -4.79
CA SER A 143 27.88 -12.60 -4.92
C SER A 143 28.11 -13.78 -3.99
N ARG A 144 28.76 -14.84 -4.52
CA ARG A 144 29.19 -15.96 -3.68
C ARG A 144 30.15 -15.44 -2.59
N PRO A 145 29.95 -15.81 -1.31
CA PRO A 145 30.86 -15.45 -0.24
C PRO A 145 32.25 -16.09 -0.47
N VAL A 146 33.27 -15.51 0.17
CA VAL A 146 34.65 -16.02 0.13
C VAL A 146 34.67 -17.51 0.50
N GLN A 147 35.34 -18.33 -0.31
CA GLN A 147 35.41 -19.80 -0.26
C GLN A 147 35.62 -20.36 1.15
N THR A 148 34.53 -20.51 1.87
CA THR A 148 34.47 -21.26 3.11
C THR A 148 33.37 -22.31 2.88
N PRO A 149 33.64 -23.61 3.11
CA PRO A 149 32.65 -24.66 2.86
C PRO A 149 31.30 -24.38 3.52
N MET A 150 31.31 -23.77 4.71
CA MET A 150 30.09 -23.37 5.43
C MET A 150 29.40 -22.12 4.84
N GLY A 151 30.17 -21.17 4.29
CA GLY A 151 29.61 -19.96 3.67
C GLY A 151 28.82 -20.27 2.40
N GLU A 152 29.26 -21.25 1.62
CA GLU A 152 28.54 -21.70 0.42
C GLU A 152 27.24 -22.44 0.78
N ILE A 153 27.28 -23.35 1.76
CA ILE A 153 26.07 -24.07 2.20
C ILE A 153 25.00 -23.10 2.71
N ASN A 154 25.39 -22.12 3.52
CA ASN A 154 24.45 -21.12 4.04
C ASN A 154 23.89 -20.24 2.92
N PHE A 155 24.73 -19.84 1.96
CA PHE A 155 24.30 -19.06 0.80
C PHE A 155 23.19 -19.77 0.01
N TRP A 156 23.37 -21.06 -0.30
CA TRP A 156 22.37 -21.84 -1.03
C TRP A 156 21.11 -22.08 -0.20
N LYS A 157 21.24 -22.34 1.10
CA LYS A 157 20.10 -22.52 1.99
C LYS A 157 19.26 -21.25 2.13
N ASP A 158 19.90 -20.09 2.24
CA ASP A 158 19.22 -18.80 2.38
C ASP A 158 18.47 -18.41 1.11
N GLY A 159 19.08 -18.66 -0.07
CA GLY A 159 18.42 -18.44 -1.36
C GLY A 159 17.21 -19.36 -1.57
N ASN A 160 17.39 -20.66 -1.31
CA ASN A 160 16.31 -21.64 -1.41
C ASN A 160 15.15 -21.31 -0.45
N ALA A 161 15.45 -20.95 0.81
CA ALA A 161 14.42 -20.57 1.79
C ALA A 161 13.65 -19.31 1.38
N THR A 162 14.32 -18.33 0.77
CA THR A 162 13.69 -17.10 0.28
C THR A 162 12.73 -17.43 -0.89
N LEU A 163 13.20 -18.19 -1.87
CA LEU A 163 12.40 -18.58 -3.04
C LEU A 163 11.23 -19.48 -2.65
N SER A 164 11.46 -20.49 -1.81
CA SER A 164 10.41 -21.41 -1.34
C SER A 164 9.36 -20.68 -0.51
N GLY A 165 9.80 -19.82 0.42
CA GLY A 165 8.90 -19.05 1.28
C GLY A 165 8.03 -18.06 0.52
N LEU A 166 8.55 -17.43 -0.55
CA LEU A 166 7.75 -16.56 -1.41
C LEU A 166 6.76 -17.38 -2.26
N TYR A 167 7.22 -18.50 -2.84
CA TYR A 167 6.36 -19.38 -3.63
C TYR A 167 5.19 -19.95 -2.80
N GLU A 168 5.45 -20.39 -1.57
CA GLU A 168 4.42 -20.85 -0.64
C GLU A 168 3.39 -19.76 -0.33
N GLN A 169 3.82 -18.52 -0.07
CA GLN A 169 2.92 -17.40 0.17
C GLN A 169 2.02 -17.10 -1.04
N ILE A 170 2.59 -17.05 -2.24
CA ILE A 170 1.83 -16.78 -3.48
C ILE A 170 0.81 -17.89 -3.77
N THR A 171 1.14 -19.12 -3.39
CA THR A 171 0.28 -20.28 -3.65
C THR A 171 -0.81 -20.50 -2.58
N MET A 172 -0.88 -19.66 -1.55
CA MET A 172 -1.93 -19.73 -0.54
C MET A 172 -3.35 -19.63 -1.16
N PRO A 173 -4.35 -20.36 -0.64
CA PRO A 173 -5.72 -20.35 -1.19
C PRO A 173 -6.32 -18.96 -1.34
N LYS A 174 -6.13 -18.09 -0.33
CA LYS A 174 -6.59 -16.69 -0.34
C LYS A 174 -6.02 -15.91 -1.54
N ILE A 175 -4.72 -16.06 -1.80
CA ILE A 175 -4.03 -15.39 -2.91
C ILE A 175 -4.49 -15.94 -4.26
N ARG A 176 -4.67 -17.27 -4.36
CA ARG A 176 -5.26 -17.89 -5.56
C ARG A 176 -6.66 -17.34 -5.87
N ASN A 177 -7.47 -17.06 -4.86
CA ASN A 177 -8.79 -16.45 -5.07
C ASN A 177 -8.65 -15.02 -5.62
N PHE A 178 -7.72 -14.22 -5.11
CA PHE A 178 -7.46 -12.87 -5.64
C PHE A 178 -6.99 -12.90 -7.10
N VAL A 179 -6.07 -13.80 -7.43
CA VAL A 179 -5.59 -14.01 -8.80
C VAL A 179 -6.76 -14.38 -9.72
N LYS A 180 -7.61 -15.34 -9.31
CA LYS A 180 -8.81 -15.72 -10.10
C LYS A 180 -9.80 -14.58 -10.30
N VAL A 181 -10.01 -13.74 -9.30
CA VAL A 181 -10.86 -12.54 -9.42
C VAL A 181 -10.30 -11.61 -10.49
N LEU A 182 -8.98 -11.34 -10.45
CA LEU A 182 -8.31 -10.47 -11.41
C LEU A 182 -8.25 -11.06 -12.83
N GLU A 183 -8.15 -12.39 -12.96
CA GLU A 183 -8.27 -13.11 -14.23
C GLU A 183 -9.65 -12.96 -14.84
N LEU A 184 -10.72 -13.20 -14.06
CA LEU A 184 -12.10 -13.08 -14.53
C LEU A 184 -12.49 -11.63 -14.84
N ALA A 185 -11.87 -10.68 -14.16
CA ALA A 185 -12.03 -9.25 -14.43
C ALA A 185 -11.14 -8.74 -15.59
N GLU A 186 -10.41 -9.64 -16.26
CA GLU A 186 -9.55 -9.35 -17.42
C GLU A 186 -8.54 -8.22 -17.16
N VAL A 187 -7.94 -8.21 -15.97
CA VAL A 187 -6.93 -7.20 -15.61
C VAL A 187 -5.64 -7.46 -16.37
N VAL A 188 -5.24 -6.50 -17.22
CA VAL A 188 -4.06 -6.57 -18.11
C VAL A 188 -2.77 -7.03 -17.41
N ALA A 189 -2.52 -6.59 -16.17
CA ALA A 189 -1.31 -6.92 -15.43
C ALA A 189 -1.20 -8.41 -15.04
N ILE A 190 -2.28 -9.20 -15.15
CA ILE A 190 -2.31 -10.60 -14.75
C ILE A 190 -1.34 -11.48 -15.55
N ASP A 191 -1.14 -11.17 -16.83
CA ASP A 191 -0.21 -11.92 -17.69
C ASP A 191 1.25 -11.65 -17.29
N SER A 192 1.55 -10.41 -16.91
CA SER A 192 2.86 -10.05 -16.35
C SER A 192 3.12 -10.82 -15.05
N PHE A 193 2.13 -10.87 -14.15
CA PHE A 193 2.23 -11.65 -12.91
C PHE A 193 2.49 -13.13 -13.19
N LYS A 194 1.72 -13.77 -14.07
CA LYS A 194 1.93 -15.17 -14.45
C LYS A 194 3.32 -15.43 -15.01
N LYS A 195 3.81 -14.51 -15.86
CA LYS A 195 5.16 -14.58 -16.42
C LYS A 195 6.23 -14.54 -15.32
N GLN A 196 6.13 -13.62 -14.36
CA GLN A 196 7.12 -13.55 -13.27
C GLN A 196 7.01 -14.73 -12.31
N LEU A 197 5.80 -15.20 -12.00
CA LEU A 197 5.58 -16.40 -11.19
C LEU A 197 6.19 -17.65 -11.84
N GLY A 198 6.09 -17.78 -13.17
CA GLY A 198 6.75 -18.86 -13.91
C GLY A 198 8.27 -18.82 -13.78
N LYS A 199 8.89 -17.63 -13.82
CA LYS A 199 10.33 -17.48 -13.56
C LYS A 199 10.70 -17.84 -12.13
N LEU A 200 9.91 -17.40 -11.14
CA LEU A 200 10.09 -17.74 -9.74
C LEU A 200 10.07 -19.27 -9.54
N MET A 201 9.08 -19.95 -10.11
CA MET A 201 8.97 -21.41 -10.04
C MET A 201 10.18 -22.10 -10.66
N LYS A 202 10.63 -21.64 -11.83
CA LYS A 202 11.82 -22.18 -12.49
C LYS A 202 13.06 -22.04 -11.59
N ARG A 203 13.30 -20.84 -11.04
CA ARG A 203 14.43 -20.59 -10.13
C ARG A 203 14.35 -21.41 -8.85
N TYR A 204 13.16 -21.57 -8.29
CA TYR A 204 12.94 -22.40 -7.11
C TYR A 204 13.31 -23.87 -7.38
N VAL A 205 12.92 -24.43 -8.53
CA VAL A 205 13.31 -25.80 -8.91
C VAL A 205 14.82 -25.91 -9.11
N GLU A 206 15.44 -24.98 -9.83
CA GLU A 206 16.91 -24.94 -10.02
C GLU A 206 17.66 -24.85 -8.69
N ALA A 207 17.18 -24.04 -7.74
CA ALA A 207 17.81 -23.88 -6.43
C ALA A 207 17.66 -25.12 -5.54
N LYS A 208 16.61 -25.91 -5.72
CA LYS A 208 16.38 -27.16 -4.99
C LYS A 208 17.29 -28.30 -5.46
N ASP A 209 17.71 -28.27 -6.72
CA ASP A 209 18.56 -29.30 -7.33
C ASP A 209 20.07 -29.09 -7.08
N ASN A 210 20.48 -27.92 -6.53
CA ASN A 210 21.86 -27.58 -6.15
C ASN A 210 22.19 -28.00 -4.71
#